data_AF-A0A7J9JFA5-F1
#
_entry.id   AF-A0A7J9JFA5-F1
#
_cell.length_a   1.000
_cell.length_b   1.000
_cell.length_c   1.000
_cell.angle_alpha   90.00
_cell.angle_beta   90.00
_cell.angle_gamma   90.00
#
_symmetry.space_group_name_H-M   'P 1'
#
loop_
_entity.id
_entity.type
_entity.pdbx_description
1 polymer ?
#
loop_
_entity_poly.entity_id
_entity_poly.type
_entity_poly.pdbx_seq_one_letter_code
_entity_poly.pdbx_strand_id
1 'polypeptide(L)' 'MTQNNLQELKEIWDQWDDEINQLFYCEYGGLPYLLDVKVDKHLFRALAQYWNLANSCFTFEKVNLVPIVE' A
#
# COMPACT_ATOMS: atom_id res chain seq x y z
N MET A 1 3.72 -19.36 -14.61
CA MET A 1 3.23 -18.80 -13.33
C MET A 1 1.78 -18.44 -13.54
N THR A 2 0.90 -18.86 -12.62
CA THR A 2 -0.52 -18.49 -12.66
C THR A 2 -0.69 -17.23 -11.82
N GLN A 3 -1.27 -16.18 -12.39
CA GLN A 3 -1.54 -14.93 -11.68
C GLN A 3 -2.96 -15.02 -11.10
N ASN A 4 -3.09 -14.75 -9.81
CA ASN A 4 -4.40 -14.73 -9.16
C ASN A 4 -5.22 -13.53 -9.64
N ASN A 5 -6.54 -13.70 -9.73
CA ASN A 5 -7.48 -12.65 -10.04
C ASN A 5 -7.84 -11.86 -8.77
N LEU A 6 -7.62 -10.55 -8.77
CA LEU A 6 -7.90 -9.70 -7.61
C LEU A 6 -9.39 -9.69 -7.25
N GLN A 7 -10.28 -9.76 -8.23
CA GLN A 7 -11.72 -9.75 -7.99
C GLN A 7 -12.17 -11.01 -7.23
N GLU A 8 -11.67 -12.18 -7.66
CA GLU A 8 -11.96 -13.46 -6.99
C GLU A 8 -11.40 -13.47 -5.56
N LEU A 9 -10.22 -12.88 -5.34
CA LEU A 9 -9.66 -12.75 -3.99
C LEU A 9 -10.53 -11.87 -3.09
N LYS A 10 -11.06 -10.75 -3.61
CA LYS A 10 -11.99 -9.90 -2.85
C LYS A 10 -13.27 -10.63 -2.48
N GLU A 11 -13.85 -11.37 -3.42
CA GLU A 11 -15.05 -12.17 -3.16
C GLU A 11 -14.84 -13.23 -2.07
N ILE A 12 -13.64 -13.79 -1.97
CA ILE A 12 -13.28 -14.71 -0.88
C ILE A 12 -13.19 -13.95 0.45
N TRP A 13 -12.50 -12.80 0.49
CA TRP A 13 -12.34 -12.01 1.71
C TRP A 13 -13.66 -11.42 2.23
N ASP A 14 -14.56 -11.02 1.33
CA ASP A 14 -15.88 -10.49 1.67
C ASP A 14 -16.78 -11.54 2.37
N GLN A 15 -16.46 -12.84 2.22
CA GLN A 15 -17.17 -13.93 2.90
C GLN A 15 -16.59 -14.26 4.27
N TRP A 16 -15.46 -13.69 4.66
CA TRP A 16 -14.81 -13.98 5.94
C TRP A 16 -15.54 -13.28 7.09
N ASP A 17 -15.73 -14.01 8.18
CA ASP A 17 -16.16 -13.42 9.44
C ASP A 17 -15.01 -12.68 10.14
N ASP A 18 -15.34 -11.99 11.24
CA ASP A 18 -14.37 -11.19 12.00
C ASP A 18 -13.24 -12.04 12.60
N GLU A 19 -13.51 -13.31 12.94
CA GLU A 19 -12.52 -14.21 13.53
C GLU A 19 -11.45 -14.59 12.51
N ILE A 20 -11.87 -15.02 11.32
CA ILE A 20 -10.95 -15.35 10.21
C ILE A 20 -10.16 -14.10 9.78
N ASN A 21 -10.83 -12.95 9.69
CA ASN A 21 -10.18 -11.68 9.36
C ASN A 21 -9.09 -11.30 10.38
N GLN A 22 -9.36 -11.46 11.68
CA GLN A 22 -8.36 -11.20 12.72
C GLN A 22 -7.20 -12.19 12.65
N LEU A 23 -7.47 -13.47 12.43
CA LEU A 23 -6.42 -14.48 12.32
C LEU A 23 -5.49 -14.18 11.14
N PHE A 24 -6.07 -13.84 9.98
CA PHE A 24 -5.30 -13.45 8.81
C PHE A 24 -4.49 -12.16 9.06
N TYR A 25 -5.09 -11.17 9.73
CA TYR A 25 -4.39 -9.94 10.09
C TYR A 25 -3.21 -10.17 11.05
N CYS A 26 -3.32 -11.12 11.98
CA CYS A 26 -2.20 -11.46 12.87
C CYS A 26 -1.02 -12.10 12.12
N GLU A 27 -1.29 -12.96 11.13
CA GLU A 27 -0.26 -13.67 10.36
C GLU A 27 0.35 -12.82 9.23
N TYR A 28 -0.49 -12.03 8.55
CA TYR A 28 -0.14 -11.34 7.31
C TYR A 28 -0.25 -9.82 7.40
N GLY A 29 -0.66 -9.28 8.54
CA GLY A 29 -0.88 -7.86 8.75
C GLY A 29 -2.03 -7.32 7.91
N GLY A 30 -1.94 -6.03 7.56
CA GLY A 30 -2.98 -5.31 6.82
C GLY A 30 -3.02 -5.59 5.31
N LEU A 31 -2.50 -6.72 4.83
CA LEU A 31 -2.35 -6.99 3.39
C LEU A 31 -3.66 -6.86 2.57
N PRO A 32 -4.81 -7.39 3.00
CA PRO A 32 -6.07 -7.24 2.25
C PRO A 32 -6.48 -5.77 2.13
N TYR A 33 -6.29 -4.99 3.20
CA TYR A 33 -6.60 -3.56 3.23
C TYR A 33 -5.71 -2.75 2.29
N LEU A 34 -4.43 -3.12 2.15
CA LEU A 34 -3.50 -2.47 1.22
C LEU A 34 -3.93 -2.62 -0.24
N LEU A 35 -4.60 -3.72 -0.60
CA LEU A 35 -5.10 -3.96 -1.96
C LEU A 35 -6.37 -3.16 -2.27
N ASP A 36 -7.05 -2.66 -1.24
CA ASP A 36 -8.21 -1.79 -1.36
C ASP A 36 -7.87 -0.30 -1.31
N VAL A 37 -6.62 0.04 -0.96
CA VAL A 37 -6.12 1.41 -1.05
C VAL A 37 -6.21 1.86 -2.51
N LYS A 38 -7.06 2.87 -2.75
CA LYS A 38 -7.12 3.54 -4.05
C LYS A 38 -5.77 4.18 -4.33
N VAL A 39 -5.01 3.57 -5.24
CA VAL A 39 -3.77 4.17 -5.73
C VAL A 39 -4.14 5.29 -6.68
N ASP A 40 -3.97 6.53 -6.23
CA ASP A 40 -4.05 7.67 -7.12
C ASP A 40 -2.88 7.60 -8.12
N LYS A 41 -3.20 7.51 -9.41
CA LYS A 41 -2.22 7.40 -10.49
C LYS A 41 -1.26 8.59 -10.52
N HIS A 42 -1.74 9.79 -10.23
CA HIS A 42 -0.92 11.00 -10.19
C HIS A 42 0.01 10.98 -8.98
N LEU A 43 -0.48 10.55 -7.81
CA LEU A 43 0.34 10.37 -6.62
C LEU A 43 1.45 9.33 -6.85
N PHE A 44 1.10 8.17 -7.39
CA PHE A 44 2.09 7.12 -7.67
C PHE A 44 3.12 7.57 -8.72
N ARG A 45 2.68 8.29 -9.75
CA ARG A 45 3.58 8.88 -10.74
C ARG A 45 4.54 9.88 -10.12
N ALA A 46 4.05 10.75 -9.22
CA ALA A 46 4.90 11.68 -8.49
C ALA A 46 5.90 10.94 -7.58
N LEU A 47 5.45 9.96 -6.80
CA LEU A 47 6.33 9.15 -5.96
C LEU A 47 7.42 8.45 -6.77
N ALA A 48 7.07 7.84 -7.91
CA ALA A 48 8.04 7.19 -8.79
C ALA A 48 9.04 8.18 -9.40
N GLN A 49 8.64 9.42 -9.67
CA GLN A 49 9.54 10.47 -10.17
C GLN A 49 10.56 10.92 -9.12
N TYR A 50 10.16 10.95 -7.85
CA TYR A 50 11.03 11.36 -6.75
C TYR A 50 11.77 10.19 -6.08
N TRP A 51 11.55 8.94 -6.50
CA TRP A 51 12.25 7.78 -5.94
C TRP A 51 13.72 7.76 -6.37
N ASN A 52 14.62 7.88 -5.40
CA ASN A 52 16.06 7.74 -5.60
C ASN A 52 16.50 6.31 -5.29
N LEU A 53 16.78 5.53 -6.34
CA LEU A 53 17.20 4.13 -6.23
C LEU A 53 18.49 3.95 -5.41
N ALA A 54 19.42 4.91 -5.47
CA ALA A 54 20.73 4.78 -4.81
C ALA A 54 20.63 4.85 -3.28
N ASN A 55 19.59 5.50 -2.75
CA ASN A 55 19.38 5.71 -1.32
C ASN A 55 18.09 5.07 -0.79
N SER A 56 17.35 4.37 -1.65
CA SER A 56 16.03 3.79 -1.34
C SER A 56 15.09 4.77 -0.64
N CYS A 57 15.10 6.05 -1.06
CA CYS A 57 14.32 7.12 -0.44
C CYS A 57 13.73 8.08 -1.48
N PHE A 58 12.69 8.81 -1.11
CA PHE A 58 12.11 9.86 -1.96
C PHE A 58 12.90 11.16 -1.80
N THR A 59 13.51 11.64 -2.88
CA THR A 59 14.18 12.95 -2.93
C THR A 59 13.26 13.97 -3.57
N PHE A 60 12.58 14.76 -2.74
CA PHE A 60 11.90 15.96 -3.18
C PHE A 60 12.95 17.07 -3.32
N GLU A 61 13.29 17.46 -4.53
CA GLU A 61 14.27 18.53 -4.76
C GLU A 61 13.87 19.81 -4.01
N LYS A 62 14.62 20.09 -2.93
CA LYS A 62 14.84 21.40 -2.31
C LYS A 62 13.62 22.16 -1.78
N VAL A 63 12.57 21.48 -1.31
CA VAL A 63 11.69 22.07 -0.30
C VAL A 63 12.08 21.48 1.04
N ASN A 64 12.65 22.33 1.91
CA ASN A 64 13.06 21.96 3.25
C ASN A 64 11.79 21.67 4.06
N LEU A 65 11.29 20.43 4.00
CA LEU A 65 10.20 19.95 4.84
C LEU A 65 10.76 19.63 6.23
N VAL A 66 11.35 20.64 6.88
CA VAL A 66 11.58 20.58 8.31
C VAL A 66 10.18 20.58 8.93
N PRO A 67 9.81 19.55 9.72
CA PRO A 67 8.60 19.66 10.51
C PRO A 67 8.78 20.87 11.42
N ILE A 68 7.96 21.90 11.20
CA ILE A 68 7.74 22.91 12.23
C ILE A 68 6.90 22.17 13.26
N VAL A 69 7.60 21.53 14.20
CA VAL A 69 6.99 21.10 15.45
C VAL A 69 6.55 22.39 16.12
N GLU A 70 5.25 22.54 16.31
CA GLU A 70 4.66 23.61 17.13
C GLU A 70 4.91 23.34 18.61
#